data_AF-A0A226MHU3-F1
#
_entry.id   AF-A0A226MHU3-F1
#
_cell.length_a   1.000
_cell.length_b   1.000
_cell.length_c   1.000
_cell.angle_alpha   90.00
_cell.angle_beta   90.00
_cell.angle_gamma   90.00
#
_symmetry.space_group_name_H-M   'P 1'
#
loop_
_entity.id
_entity.type
_entity.pdbx_description
1 polymer ?
#
loop_
_entity_poly.entity_id
_entity_poly.type
_entity_poly.pdbx_seq_one_letter_code
_entity_poly.pdbx_strand_id
1 'polypeptide(L)'
;MGLTISSLFSRLFGKKQMRILMVFVCFVFVQLITVVVLELGGLIFVVDSNDRERIEEAADELQKMLQEDELRDAVLLLFANKQDLPNAMAISEMTDKLGLQSLRNRTWYVQATCATQGTGLYEGLDWLSNELSKR
;
A
#
# COMPACT_ATOMS: atom_id res chain seq x y z
N MET A 1 -0.95 -26.16 3.19
CA MET A 1 0.20 -25.69 2.39
C MET A 1 -0.11 -24.29 1.92
N GLY A 2 0.10 -23.28 2.76
CA GLY A 2 -0.14 -21.88 2.41
C GLY A 2 1.07 -21.37 1.63
N LEU A 3 0.85 -20.84 0.44
CA LEU A 3 1.87 -20.10 -0.29
C LEU A 3 2.12 -18.81 0.49
N THR A 4 3.28 -18.69 1.14
CA THR A 4 3.68 -17.47 1.82
C THR A 4 3.91 -16.38 0.78
N ILE A 5 3.38 -15.18 1.04
CA ILE A 5 3.41 -14.07 0.09
C ILE A 5 4.85 -13.66 -0.24
N SER A 6 5.80 -13.87 0.68
CA SER A 6 7.26 -13.80 0.43
C SER A 6 7.73 -14.65 -0.77
N SER A 7 7.24 -15.89 -0.92
CA SER A 7 7.58 -16.75 -2.06
C SER A 7 6.93 -16.30 -3.37
N LEU A 8 5.81 -15.59 -3.26
CA LEU A 8 5.08 -15.00 -4.38
C LEU A 8 5.80 -13.73 -4.86
N PHE A 9 6.19 -12.85 -3.95
CA PHE A 9 7.00 -11.65 -4.23
C PHE A 9 8.35 -12.01 -4.84
N SER A 10 9.13 -12.93 -4.24
CA SER A 10 10.42 -13.34 -4.81
C SER A 10 10.30 -13.98 -6.21
N ARG A 11 9.17 -14.62 -6.52
CA ARG A 11 8.89 -15.17 -7.86
C ARG A 11 8.36 -14.15 -8.86
N LEU A 12 7.61 -13.15 -8.42
CA LEU A 12 7.04 -12.10 -9.27
C LEU A 12 8.06 -11.00 -9.61
N PHE A 13 8.99 -10.67 -8.71
CA PHE A 13 9.88 -9.52 -8.88
C PHE A 13 11.25 -9.89 -9.50
N GLY A 14 11.54 -11.17 -9.72
CA GLY A 14 12.86 -11.66 -10.16
C GLY A 14 13.20 -11.58 -11.66
N LYS A 15 12.34 -11.04 -12.54
CA LYS A 15 12.65 -10.96 -13.99
C LYS A 15 12.30 -9.59 -14.58
N LYS A 16 13.32 -8.92 -15.15
CA LYS A 16 13.28 -7.62 -15.89
C LYS A 16 12.20 -7.48 -16.98
N GLN A 17 11.51 -8.56 -17.35
CA GLN A 17 10.42 -8.62 -18.34
C GLN A 17 9.00 -8.55 -17.71
N MET A 18 8.87 -8.25 -16.41
CA MET A 18 7.59 -8.15 -15.70
C MET A 18 7.08 -6.70 -15.53
N ARG A 19 7.75 -5.71 -16.15
CA ARG A 19 7.53 -4.27 -15.91
C ARG A 19 6.14 -3.73 -16.24
N ILE A 20 5.37 -4.42 -17.08
CA ILE A 20 4.01 -4.01 -17.52
C ILE A 20 2.92 -4.97 -17.01
N LEU A 21 3.30 -6.18 -16.58
CA LEU A 21 2.36 -7.25 -16.23
C LEU A 21 1.79 -7.12 -14.80
N MET A 22 2.52 -6.45 -13.89
CA MET A 22 2.13 -6.34 -12.48
C MET A 22 0.89 -5.46 -12.26
N VAL A 23 0.65 -4.48 -13.15
CA VAL A 23 -0.58 -3.67 -13.18
C VAL A 23 -1.78 -4.51 -13.66
N PHE A 24 -1.56 -5.46 -14.57
CA PHE A 24 -2.61 -6.31 -15.15
C PHE A 24 -3.00 -7.49 -14.24
N VAL A 25 -2.06 -8.08 -13.49
CA VAL A 25 -2.37 -9.19 -12.58
C VAL A 25 -3.13 -8.72 -11.33
N CYS A 26 -2.95 -7.46 -10.91
CA CYS A 26 -3.70 -6.86 -9.80
C CYS A 26 -5.21 -6.67 -10.13
N PHE A 27 -5.57 -6.60 -11.42
CA PHE A 27 -6.95 -6.40 -11.86
C PHE A 27 -7.80 -7.69 -11.92
N VAL A 28 -7.19 -8.88 -11.89
CA VAL A 28 -7.90 -10.11 -12.31
C VAL A 28 -8.26 -11.07 -11.16
N PHE A 29 -7.68 -10.98 -9.95
CA PHE A 29 -7.92 -12.07 -8.96
C PHE A 29 -8.12 -11.80 -7.47
N VAL A 30 -8.03 -10.59 -6.90
CA VAL A 30 -8.27 -10.44 -5.44
C VAL A 30 -8.96 -9.12 -5.08
N GLN A 31 -10.17 -9.26 -4.54
CA GLN A 31 -11.14 -8.19 -4.21
C GLN A 31 -10.80 -7.44 -2.89
N LEU A 32 -9.53 -7.40 -2.47
CA LEU A 32 -9.23 -7.36 -1.04
C LEU A 32 -8.13 -6.37 -0.60
N ILE A 33 -6.96 -6.36 -1.22
CA ILE A 33 -5.82 -5.53 -0.81
C ILE A 33 -5.03 -5.17 -2.08
N THR A 34 -4.95 -3.89 -2.43
CA THR A 34 -4.24 -3.44 -3.63
C THR A 34 -2.91 -2.84 -3.19
N VAL A 35 -1.84 -3.59 -3.42
CA VAL A 35 -0.46 -3.15 -3.17
C VAL A 35 0.13 -2.67 -4.50
N VAL A 36 0.67 -1.44 -4.53
CA VAL A 36 1.33 -0.87 -5.70
C VAL A 36 2.75 -0.45 -5.32
N VAL A 37 3.76 -1.18 -5.78
CA VAL A 37 5.18 -0.81 -5.60
C VAL A 37 5.62 0.05 -6.80
N LEU A 38 6.20 1.23 -6.56
CA LEU A 38 6.78 2.06 -7.62
C LEU A 38 8.29 1.82 -7.71
N GLU A 39 8.85 1.80 -8.92
CA GLU A 39 10.28 1.50 -9.20
C GLU A 39 11.29 2.51 -8.61
N LEU A 40 10.84 3.57 -7.91
CA LEU A 40 11.69 4.71 -7.48
C LEU A 40 11.78 4.89 -5.96
N GLY A 41 11.82 3.79 -5.18
CA GLY A 41 11.96 3.89 -3.72
C GLY A 41 10.70 4.45 -3.03
N GLY A 42 9.54 4.28 -3.66
CA GLY A 42 8.23 4.60 -3.10
C GLY A 42 7.33 3.36 -3.09
N LEU A 43 6.63 3.15 -1.99
CA LEU A 43 5.65 2.09 -1.78
C LEU A 43 4.27 2.72 -1.62
N ILE A 44 3.32 2.37 -2.50
CA ILE A 44 1.92 2.76 -2.36
C ILE A 44 1.13 1.56 -1.85
N PHE A 45 0.47 1.72 -0.70
CA PHE A 45 -0.33 0.69 -0.08
C PHE A 45 -1.79 1.15 -0.03
N VAL A 46 -2.70 0.44 -0.69
CA VAL A 46 -4.12 0.84 -0.73
C VAL A 46 -4.94 -0.08 0.17
N VAL A 47 -5.66 0.53 1.10
CA VAL A 47 -6.51 -0.15 2.08
C VAL A 47 -7.96 0.21 1.82
N ASP A 48 -8.82 -0.80 1.81
CA ASP A 48 -10.27 -0.59 1.81
C ASP A 48 -10.72 -0.15 3.21
N SER A 49 -11.07 1.13 3.36
CA SER A 49 -11.46 1.69 4.66
C SER A 49 -12.80 1.15 5.15
N ASN A 50 -13.64 0.62 4.26
CA ASN A 50 -14.95 0.08 4.63
C ASN A 50 -14.87 -1.39 5.08
N ASP A 51 -13.77 -2.09 4.78
CA ASP A 51 -13.56 -3.47 5.20
C ASP A 51 -12.72 -3.57 6.48
N ARG A 52 -13.42 -3.49 7.62
CA ARG A 52 -12.82 -3.48 8.94
C ARG A 52 -12.32 -4.85 9.40
N GLU A 53 -12.80 -5.94 8.82
CA GLU A 53 -12.42 -7.31 9.20
C GLU A 53 -11.03 -7.66 8.67
N ARG A 54 -10.69 -7.13 7.50
CA ARG A 54 -9.46 -7.46 6.76
C ARG A 54 -8.30 -6.52 7.05
N ILE A 55 -8.51 -5.51 7.89
CA ILE A 55 -7.47 -4.53 8.25
C ILE A 55 -6.29 -5.19 8.99
N GLU A 56 -6.56 -6.23 9.78
CA GLU A 56 -5.52 -7.00 10.48
C GLU A 56 -4.66 -7.78 9.48
N GLU A 57 -5.29 -8.42 8.49
CA GLU A 57 -4.56 -9.08 7.39
C GLU A 57 -3.72 -8.08 6.59
N ALA A 58 -4.25 -6.87 6.34
CA ALA A 58 -3.53 -5.81 5.67
C ALA A 58 -2.35 -5.28 6.50
N ALA A 59 -2.49 -5.23 7.83
CA ALA A 59 -1.40 -4.85 8.74
C ALA A 59 -0.27 -5.89 8.70
N ASP A 60 -0.60 -7.17 8.80
CA ASP A 60 0.37 -8.27 8.71
C ASP A 60 1.11 -8.26 7.37
N GLU A 61 0.38 -7.98 6.28
CA GLU A 61 0.98 -7.94 4.95
C GLU A 61 1.89 -6.72 4.76
N LEU A 62 1.47 -5.56 5.24
CA LEU A 62 2.30 -4.37 5.26
C LEU A 62 3.60 -4.64 6.05
N GLN A 63 3.52 -5.25 7.22
CA GLN A 63 4.71 -5.55 8.02
C GLN A 63 5.67 -6.50 7.31
N LYS A 64 5.16 -7.55 6.65
CA LYS A 64 6.00 -8.46 5.83
C LYS A 64 6.69 -7.72 4.70
N MET A 65 5.96 -6.88 3.97
CA MET A 65 6.54 -6.08 2.89
C MET A 65 7.62 -5.12 3.38
N LEU A 66 7.42 -4.48 4.53
CA LEU A 66 8.40 -3.54 5.09
C LEU A 66 9.68 -4.23 5.60
N GLN A 67 9.68 -5.56 5.76
CA GLN A 67 10.85 -6.36 6.11
C GLN A 67 11.71 -6.75 4.90
N GLU A 68 11.19 -6.61 3.67
CA GLU A 68 11.97 -6.91 2.46
C GLU A 68 13.07 -5.85 2.26
N ASP A 69 14.29 -6.30 1.98
CA ASP A 69 15.48 -5.45 1.89
C ASP A 69 15.34 -4.36 0.81
N GLU A 70 14.68 -4.67 -0.31
CA GLU A 70 14.42 -3.73 -1.41
C GLU A 70 13.48 -2.59 -1.00
N LEU A 71 12.63 -2.83 0.01
CA LEU A 71 11.66 -1.87 0.51
C LEU A 71 12.12 -1.19 1.79
N ARG A 72 13.27 -1.55 2.37
CA ARG A 72 13.75 -1.02 3.65
C ARG A 72 13.79 0.51 3.70
N ASP A 73 14.24 1.13 2.62
CA ASP A 73 14.40 2.58 2.57
C ASP A 73 13.21 3.27 1.86
N ALA A 74 12.20 2.55 1.38
CA ALA A 74 11.12 3.14 0.58
C ALA A 74 10.23 4.14 1.36
N VAL A 75 9.79 5.21 0.70
CA VAL A 75 8.74 6.11 1.24
C VAL A 75 7.39 5.41 1.15
N LEU A 76 6.63 5.35 2.24
CA LEU A 76 5.32 4.68 2.26
C LEU A 76 4.17 5.69 2.10
N LEU A 77 3.46 5.63 0.99
CA LEU A 77 2.16 6.29 0.83
C LEU A 77 1.06 5.26 1.06
N LEU A 78 0.16 5.55 2.01
CA LEU A 78 -1.01 4.72 2.25
C LEU A 78 -2.27 5.44 1.77
N PHE A 79 -3.02 4.79 0.88
CA PHE A 79 -4.33 5.26 0.46
C PHE A 79 -5.42 4.57 1.28
N ALA A 80 -6.12 5.34 2.11
CA ALA A 80 -7.34 4.91 2.77
C ALA A 80 -8.50 5.10 1.80
N ASN A 81 -8.79 4.07 1.00
CA ASN A 81 -9.76 4.12 -0.08
C ASN A 81 -11.20 3.86 0.42
N LYS A 82 -12.20 4.25 -0.38
CA LYS A 82 -13.64 4.15 -0.10
C LYS A 82 -14.12 5.00 1.08
N GLN A 83 -13.51 6.16 1.28
CA GLN A 83 -13.88 7.11 2.33
C GLN A 83 -15.25 7.76 2.09
N ASP A 84 -15.87 7.54 0.94
CA ASP A 84 -17.25 7.90 0.62
C ASP A 84 -18.31 7.00 1.28
N LEU A 85 -17.92 5.82 1.78
CA LEU A 85 -18.86 4.87 2.38
C LEU A 85 -19.12 5.19 3.87
N PRO A 86 -20.36 4.98 4.36
CA PRO A 86 -20.76 5.39 5.71
C PRO A 86 -20.04 4.64 6.84
N ASN A 87 -19.52 3.43 6.59
CA ASN A 87 -18.79 2.64 7.57
C ASN A 87 -17.26 2.75 7.44
N ALA A 88 -16.79 3.67 6.59
CA ALA A 88 -15.37 3.90 6.36
C ALA A 88 -14.64 4.21 7.69
N MET A 89 -13.50 3.55 7.86
CA MET A 89 -12.61 3.74 8.98
C MET A 89 -11.96 5.12 8.92
N ALA A 90 -11.94 5.83 10.06
CA ALA A 90 -11.22 7.09 10.16
C ALA A 90 -9.72 6.85 10.00
N ILE A 91 -9.00 7.85 9.47
CA ILE A 91 -7.55 7.77 9.26
C ILE A 91 -6.79 7.46 10.55
N SER A 92 -7.21 8.02 11.68
CA SER A 92 -6.61 7.73 12.99
C SER A 92 -6.77 6.25 13.37
N GLU A 93 -7.97 5.70 13.26
CA GLU A 93 -8.25 4.28 13.55
C GLU A 93 -7.41 3.36 12.63
N MET A 94 -7.31 3.70 11.35
CA MET A 94 -6.51 2.93 10.38
C MET A 94 -5.01 2.98 10.69
N THR A 95 -4.50 4.15 11.06
CA THR A 95 -3.09 4.34 11.43
C THR A 95 -2.70 3.48 12.62
N ASP A 96 -3.59 3.39 13.61
CA ASP A 96 -3.39 2.58 14.81
C ASP A 96 -3.44 1.08 14.48
N LYS A 97 -4.46 0.64 13.73
CA LYS A 97 -4.62 -0.79 13.37
C LYS A 97 -3.50 -1.33 12.49
N LEU A 98 -2.97 -0.50 11.59
CA LEU A 98 -1.83 -0.86 10.74
C LEU A 98 -0.48 -0.73 11.46
N GLY A 99 -0.48 -0.23 12.70
CA GLY A 99 0.74 -0.08 13.50
C GLY A 99 1.74 0.94 12.94
N LEU A 100 1.29 1.92 12.15
CA LEU A 100 2.18 2.90 11.50
C LEU A 100 2.96 3.74 12.52
N GLN A 101 2.41 3.92 13.72
CA GLN A 101 3.07 4.61 14.82
C GLN A 101 4.38 3.95 15.26
N SER A 102 4.56 2.66 15.01
CA SER A 102 5.81 1.95 15.30
C SER A 102 6.93 2.24 14.28
N LEU A 103 6.58 2.75 13.09
CA LEU A 103 7.50 3.02 11.99
C LEU A 103 8.22 4.36 12.19
N ARG A 104 9.12 4.43 13.19
CA ARG A 104 9.86 5.65 13.54
C ARG A 104 10.95 6.03 12.54
N ASN A 105 11.51 5.05 11.83
CA ASN A 105 12.66 5.24 10.93
C ASN A 105 12.27 5.30 9.45
N ARG A 106 10.99 5.57 9.15
CA ARG A 106 10.48 5.57 7.78
C ARG A 106 9.53 6.74 7.58
N THR A 107 9.67 7.44 6.46
CA THR A 107 8.68 8.44 6.05
C THR A 107 7.43 7.74 5.54
N TRP A 108 6.29 8.05 6.14
CA TRP A 108 5.00 7.58 5.69
C TRP A 108 3.94 8.69 5.70
N TYR A 109 2.91 8.52 4.87
CA TYR A 109 1.75 9.40 4.85
C TYR A 109 0.50 8.61 4.53
N VAL A 110 -0.61 9.00 5.15
CA VAL A 110 -1.93 8.40 4.89
C VAL A 110 -2.81 9.44 4.24
N GLN A 111 -3.34 9.10 3.07
CA GLN A 111 -4.22 9.94 2.28
C GLN A 111 -5.60 9.27 2.16
N ALA A 112 -6.63 9.99 2.61
CA ALA A 112 -8.03 9.61 2.38
C ALA A 112 -8.34 9.69 0.89
N THR A 113 -8.95 8.65 0.33
CA THR A 113 -9.29 8.58 -1.10
C THR A 113 -10.64 7.95 -1.39
N CYS A 114 -11.19 8.37 -2.53
CA CYS A 114 -12.27 7.68 -3.20
C CYS A 114 -11.84 7.43 -4.65
N ALA A 115 -11.37 6.21 -4.94
CA ALA A 115 -10.85 5.86 -6.25
C ALA A 115 -11.88 6.02 -7.39
N THR A 116 -13.17 5.81 -7.10
CA THR A 116 -14.25 5.94 -8.10
C THR A 116 -14.50 7.39 -8.50
N GLN A 117 -14.28 8.33 -7.58
CA GLN A 117 -14.43 9.77 -7.83
C GLN A 117 -13.08 10.45 -8.14
N GLY A 118 -11.97 9.74 -7.95
CA GLY A 118 -10.62 10.25 -8.13
C GLY A 118 -10.13 11.20 -7.03
N THR A 119 -10.90 11.38 -5.95
CA THR A 119 -10.57 12.33 -4.88
C THR A 119 -9.42 11.81 -4.01
N GLY A 120 -8.51 12.71 -3.62
CA GLY A 120 -7.35 12.41 -2.77
C GLY A 120 -6.20 11.69 -3.50
N LEU A 121 -6.41 11.18 -4.72
CA LEU A 121 -5.36 10.48 -5.47
C LEU A 121 -4.22 11.43 -5.85
N TYR A 122 -4.57 12.61 -6.36
CA TYR A 122 -3.58 13.60 -6.81
C TYR A 122 -2.75 14.09 -5.64
N GLU A 123 -3.38 14.40 -4.51
CA GLU A 123 -2.75 14.90 -3.30
C GLU A 123 -1.77 13.90 -2.70
N GLY A 124 -2.14 12.61 -2.65
CA GLY A 124 -1.24 11.56 -2.18
C GLY A 124 -0.05 11.35 -3.11
N LEU A 125 -0.27 11.39 -4.42
CA LEU A 125 0.80 11.25 -5.42
C LEU A 125 1.73 12.46 -5.46
N ASP A 126 1.19 13.67 -5.31
CA ASP A 126 1.97 14.91 -5.21
C ASP A 126 2.86 14.87 -3.96
N TRP A 127 2.31 14.48 -2.81
CA TRP A 127 3.09 14.26 -1.59
C TRP A 127 4.22 13.25 -1.81
N LEU A 128 3.93 12.11 -2.42
CA LEU A 128 4.92 11.07 -2.67
C LEU A 128 6.01 11.56 -3.62
N SER A 129 5.64 12.23 -4.72
CA SER A 129 6.59 12.83 -5.66
C SER A 129 7.51 13.84 -4.97
N ASN A 130 6.94 14.71 -4.14
CA ASN A 130 7.71 15.69 -3.37
C ASN A 130 8.68 15.02 -2.40
N GLU A 131 8.27 13.95 -1.71
CA GLU A 131 9.15 13.24 -0.79
C GLU A 131 10.26 12.44 -1.48
N LEU A 132 9.95 11.84 -2.64
CA LEU A 132 10.94 11.17 -3.47
C LEU A 132 11.96 12.17 -4.06
N SER A 133 11.55 13.41 -4.35
CA SER A 133 12.45 14.44 -4.87
C SER A 133 13.47 14.98 -3.86
N LYS A 134 13.24 14.76 -2.56
CA LYS A 134 14.15 15.18 -1.48
C LYS A 134 15.31 14.21 -1.27
N ARG A 135 15.28 13.05 -1.92
CA ARG A 135 16.27 11.98 -1.80
C ARG A 135 17.28 12.07 -2.93
#